data_AF-A0AA90H774-F1
#
_entry.id   AF-A0AA90H774-F1
#
_cell.length_a   1.000
_cell.length_b   1.000
_cell.length_c   1.000
_cell.angle_alpha   90.00
_cell.angle_beta   90.00
_cell.angle_gamma   90.00
#
_symmetry.space_group_name_H-M   'P 1'
#
loop_
_entity.id
_entity.type
_entity.pdbx_description
1 polymer ?
#
loop_
_entity_poly.entity_id
_entity_poly.type
_entity_poly.pdbx_seq_one_letter_code
_entity_poly.pdbx_strand_id
1 'polypeptide(L)'
;MPVSAAALAESLGRVPPSCGPVRLVAVDGHAGSGKSTFADWLARGEVPVVHLDDVATHDELFGWTRRLRATLLEPLARGADAEVPVYDWVARRFGPAVRVPCAPLVLIEGVGAGRAALRPYLARVLWMDVDQETAGAAGRLRDGPELDAFWARWTRAEREHFAADPTRPFAHATVSRRTGGYAITPGPRAVLDPDFSDTA
;
A
#
# COMPACT_ATOMS: atom_id res chain seq x y z
N MET A 1 5.18 -21.66 4.12
CA MET A 1 4.71 -22.11 2.80
C MET A 1 4.14 -20.90 2.04
N PRO A 2 4.27 -20.83 0.71
CA PRO A 2 3.60 -19.77 -0.06
C PRO A 2 2.09 -19.88 0.10
N VAL A 3 1.40 -18.75 0.28
CA VAL A 3 -0.07 -18.70 0.30
C VAL A 3 -0.60 -18.43 -1.10
N SER A 4 -1.83 -18.86 -1.39
CA SER A 4 -2.50 -18.49 -2.64
C SER A 4 -3.15 -17.10 -2.49
N ALA A 5 -3.24 -16.36 -3.60
CA ALA A 5 -3.90 -15.06 -3.62
C ALA A 5 -5.38 -15.16 -3.21
N ALA A 6 -6.07 -16.22 -3.64
CA ALA A 6 -7.48 -16.46 -3.31
C ALA A 6 -7.68 -16.66 -1.80
N ALA A 7 -6.84 -17.49 -1.15
CA ALA A 7 -6.92 -17.71 0.29
C ALA A 7 -6.63 -16.44 1.09
N LEU A 8 -5.66 -15.64 0.64
CA LEU A 8 -5.36 -14.36 1.30
C LEU A 8 -6.50 -13.35 1.11
N ALA A 9 -7.05 -13.21 -0.09
CA ALA A 9 -8.20 -12.33 -0.36
C ALA A 9 -9.42 -12.75 0.47
N GLU A 10 -9.71 -14.05 0.57
CA GLU A 10 -10.79 -14.58 1.40
C GLU A 10 -10.58 -14.26 2.88
N SER A 11 -9.36 -14.47 3.41
CA SER A 11 -9.01 -14.11 4.80
C SER A 11 -9.21 -12.61 5.07
N LEU A 12 -8.74 -11.75 4.16
CA LEU A 12 -8.96 -10.30 4.26
C LEU A 12 -10.44 -9.94 4.19
N GLY A 13 -11.24 -10.66 3.39
CA GLY A 13 -12.69 -10.50 3.30
C GLY A 13 -13.46 -10.83 4.59
N ARG A 14 -12.86 -11.56 5.52
CA ARG A 14 -13.47 -11.90 6.83
C ARG A 14 -13.20 -10.84 7.92
N VAL A 15 -12.24 -9.95 7.70
CA VAL A 15 -11.95 -8.85 8.64
C VAL A 15 -13.13 -7.88 8.68
N PRO A 16 -13.49 -7.26 9.81
CA PRO A 16 -14.50 -6.20 9.83
C PRO A 16 -14.14 -5.04 8.88
N PRO A 17 -15.13 -4.40 8.22
CA PRO A 17 -14.86 -3.22 7.41
C PRO A 17 -14.36 -2.06 8.29
N SER A 18 -13.57 -1.16 7.70
CA SER A 18 -12.83 -0.10 8.40
C SER A 18 -13.03 1.30 7.80
N CYS A 19 -13.56 1.37 6.59
CA CYS A 19 -13.83 2.62 5.88
C CYS A 19 -15.28 2.57 5.37
N GLY A 20 -16.23 2.82 6.27
CA GLY A 20 -17.65 2.59 5.97
C GLY A 20 -17.92 1.10 5.71
N PRO A 21 -18.54 0.70 4.58
CA PRO A 21 -18.74 -0.70 4.24
C PRO A 21 -17.47 -1.40 3.70
N VAL A 22 -16.37 -0.66 3.49
CA VAL A 22 -15.17 -1.15 2.81
C VAL A 22 -14.13 -1.66 3.80
N ARG A 23 -13.52 -2.81 3.49
CA ARG A 23 -12.25 -3.24 4.09
C ARG A 23 -11.11 -2.62 3.30
N LEU A 24 -10.52 -1.55 3.82
CA LEU A 24 -9.39 -0.91 3.17
C LEU A 24 -8.10 -1.53 3.71
N VAL A 25 -7.30 -2.15 2.83
CA VAL A 25 -6.07 -2.85 3.22
C VAL A 25 -4.88 -2.15 2.62
N ALA A 26 -3.93 -1.76 3.47
CA ALA A 26 -2.68 -1.15 3.03
C ALA A 26 -1.61 -2.20 2.71
N VAL A 27 -0.89 -2.02 1.61
CA VAL A 27 0.35 -2.71 1.27
C VAL A 27 1.47 -1.66 1.25
N ASP A 28 2.31 -1.68 2.28
CA ASP A 28 3.41 -0.73 2.46
C ASP A 28 4.76 -1.45 2.49
N GLY A 29 5.84 -0.71 2.40
CA GLY A 29 7.20 -1.21 2.21
C GLY A 29 8.06 -0.21 1.44
N HIS A 30 9.38 -0.38 1.50
CA HIS A 30 10.33 0.48 0.79
C HIS A 30 10.09 0.53 -0.73
N ALA A 31 10.43 1.65 -1.38
CA ALA A 31 10.41 1.74 -2.84
C ALA A 31 11.28 0.65 -3.46
N GLY A 32 10.75 -0.02 -4.48
CA GLY A 32 11.38 -1.19 -5.10
C GLY A 32 11.19 -2.52 -4.36
N SER A 33 10.44 -2.58 -3.26
CA SER A 33 10.18 -3.84 -2.51
C SER A 33 9.19 -4.81 -3.18
N GLY A 34 8.55 -4.41 -4.30
CA GLY A 34 7.58 -5.23 -5.02
C GLY A 34 6.12 -5.10 -4.54
N LYS A 35 5.76 -4.02 -3.82
CA LYS A 35 4.37 -3.74 -3.37
C LYS A 35 3.35 -3.85 -4.49
N SER A 36 3.55 -3.12 -5.60
CA SER A 36 2.62 -3.12 -6.74
C SER A 36 2.46 -4.53 -7.30
N THR A 37 3.56 -5.27 -7.50
CA THR A 37 3.52 -6.67 -7.96
C THR A 37 2.78 -7.59 -6.98
N PHE A 38 2.91 -7.38 -5.68
CA PHE A 38 2.15 -8.13 -4.67
C PHE A 38 0.67 -7.74 -4.67
N ALA A 39 0.35 -6.45 -4.76
CA ALA A 39 -1.02 -5.94 -4.81
C ALA A 39 -1.76 -6.47 -6.04
N ASP A 40 -1.14 -6.45 -7.22
CA ASP A 40 -1.70 -7.00 -8.46
C ASP A 40 -1.92 -8.52 -8.35
N TRP A 41 -0.94 -9.23 -7.79
CA TRP A 41 -1.04 -10.67 -7.56
C TRP A 41 -2.20 -11.03 -6.62
N LEU A 42 -2.40 -10.24 -5.56
CA LEU A 42 -3.50 -10.42 -4.61
C LEU A 42 -4.84 -10.05 -5.24
N ALA A 43 -4.88 -8.94 -5.98
CA ALA A 43 -6.10 -8.40 -6.56
C ALA A 43 -6.65 -9.26 -7.70
N ARG A 44 -5.78 -9.89 -8.49
CA ARG A 44 -6.14 -10.73 -9.65
C ARG A 44 -7.08 -10.04 -10.65
N GLY A 45 -7.12 -8.71 -10.67
CA GLY A 45 -8.06 -7.91 -11.47
C GLY A 45 -9.50 -7.85 -10.93
N GLU A 46 -9.77 -8.46 -9.77
CA GLU A 46 -11.09 -8.52 -9.15
C GLU A 46 -11.25 -7.53 -7.98
N VAL A 47 -10.13 -7.14 -7.37
CA VAL A 47 -10.08 -6.19 -6.24
C VAL A 47 -9.52 -4.84 -6.73
N PRO A 48 -10.19 -3.71 -6.47
CA PRO A 48 -9.64 -2.40 -6.79
C PRO A 48 -8.32 -2.15 -6.04
N VAL A 49 -7.31 -1.65 -6.77
CA VAL A 49 -6.01 -1.25 -6.22
C VAL A 49 -5.83 0.25 -6.46
N VAL A 50 -5.49 0.98 -5.40
CA VAL A 50 -5.11 2.39 -5.46
C VAL A 50 -3.62 2.51 -5.26
N HIS A 51 -2.93 3.11 -6.23
CA HIS A 51 -1.50 3.37 -6.17
C HIS A 51 -1.25 4.74 -5.57
N LEU A 52 -0.47 4.83 -4.48
CA LEU A 52 -0.16 6.13 -3.87
C LEU A 52 0.69 7.03 -4.78
N ASP A 53 1.42 6.43 -5.72
CA ASP A 53 2.17 7.17 -6.72
C ASP A 53 1.25 7.96 -7.66
N ASP A 54 -0.04 7.60 -7.78
CA ASP A 54 -1.03 8.36 -8.54
C ASP A 54 -1.45 9.65 -7.82
N VAL A 55 -1.39 9.68 -6.48
CA VAL A 55 -1.80 10.85 -5.68
C VAL A 55 -0.63 11.70 -5.20
N ALA A 56 0.57 11.14 -5.15
CA ALA A 56 1.81 11.86 -4.86
C ALA A 56 2.23 12.73 -6.05
N THR A 57 3.04 13.75 -5.79
CA THR A 57 3.54 14.65 -6.84
C THR A 57 5.04 14.86 -6.68
N HIS A 58 5.66 15.52 -7.66
CA HIS A 58 7.05 15.92 -7.53
C HIS A 58 7.29 16.85 -6.34
N ASP A 59 6.32 17.65 -5.92
CA ASP A 59 6.47 18.59 -4.81
C ASP A 59 6.02 17.99 -3.47
N GLU A 60 5.10 17.01 -3.52
CA GLU A 60 4.45 16.41 -2.37
C GLU A 60 4.64 14.88 -2.35
N LEU A 61 5.89 14.41 -2.26
CA LEU A 61 6.18 12.95 -2.20
C LEU A 61 5.38 12.23 -1.09
N PHE A 62 5.21 12.89 0.06
CA PHE A 62 4.43 12.38 1.20
C PHE A 62 3.34 13.35 1.68
N GLY A 63 3.05 14.41 0.91
CA GLY A 63 2.09 15.48 1.24
C GLY A 63 0.65 15.22 0.77
N TRP A 64 0.36 14.02 0.26
CA TRP A 64 -0.88 13.69 -0.46
C TRP A 64 -2.09 13.32 0.43
N THR A 65 -1.94 13.27 1.76
CA THR A 65 -2.98 12.71 2.66
C THR A 65 -4.31 13.44 2.60
N ARG A 66 -4.30 14.77 2.47
CA ARG A 66 -5.52 15.58 2.33
C ARG A 66 -6.25 15.26 1.02
N ARG A 67 -5.51 15.12 -0.08
CA ARG A 67 -6.05 14.75 -1.39
C ARG A 67 -6.69 13.38 -1.33
N LEU A 68 -5.93 12.38 -0.88
CA LEU A 68 -6.43 11.00 -0.75
C LEU A 68 -7.65 10.90 0.16
N ARG A 69 -7.69 11.65 1.26
CA ARG A 69 -8.86 11.70 2.14
C ARG A 69 -10.12 12.15 1.40
N ALA A 70 -10.04 13.29 0.70
CA ALA A 70 -11.19 13.86 0.00
C ALA A 70 -11.62 13.01 -1.21
N THR A 71 -10.66 12.43 -1.94
CA THR A 71 -10.94 11.75 -3.21
C THR A 71 -11.21 10.26 -3.08
N LEU A 72 -10.72 9.61 -2.01
CA LEU A 72 -10.86 8.17 -1.77
C LEU A 72 -11.57 7.85 -0.45
N LEU A 73 -11.02 8.29 0.69
CA LEU A 73 -11.48 7.81 2.00
C LEU A 73 -12.90 8.28 2.32
N GLU A 74 -13.21 9.56 2.11
CA GLU A 74 -14.53 10.13 2.41
C GLU A 74 -15.66 9.57 1.52
N PRO A 75 -15.48 9.36 0.20
CA PRO A 75 -16.45 8.62 -0.61
C PRO A 75 -16.66 7.17 -0.15
N LEU A 76 -15.57 6.40 0.02
CA LEU A 76 -15.68 5.00 0.43
C LEU A 76 -16.34 4.85 1.81
N ALA A 77 -16.01 5.74 2.76
CA ALA A 77 -16.61 5.76 4.09
C ALA A 77 -18.13 5.99 4.06
N ARG A 78 -18.65 6.64 3.00
CA ARG A 78 -20.09 6.86 2.78
C ARG A 78 -20.74 5.76 1.92
N GLY A 79 -19.99 4.74 1.53
CA GLY A 79 -20.47 3.68 0.64
C GLY A 79 -20.63 4.13 -0.82
N ALA A 80 -19.88 5.15 -1.23
CA ALA A 80 -19.91 5.68 -2.59
C ALA A 80 -18.60 5.42 -3.32
N ASP A 81 -18.68 5.29 -4.64
CA ASP A 81 -17.49 5.21 -5.49
C ASP A 81 -16.64 6.47 -5.36
N ALA A 82 -15.33 6.27 -5.44
CA ALA A 82 -14.32 7.31 -5.37
C ALA A 82 -13.84 7.70 -6.77
N GLU A 83 -13.33 8.92 -6.90
CA GLU A 83 -12.66 9.41 -8.11
C GLU A 83 -11.27 9.92 -7.70
N VAL A 84 -10.23 9.14 -8.02
CA VAL A 84 -8.86 9.43 -7.59
C VAL A 84 -8.10 10.08 -8.75
N PRO A 85 -7.58 11.31 -8.58
CA PRO A 85 -6.77 11.96 -9.61
C PRO A 85 -5.45 11.21 -9.78
N VAL A 86 -5.01 11.04 -11.03
CA VAL A 86 -3.75 10.36 -11.37
C VAL A 86 -2.71 11.39 -11.79
N TYR A 87 -1.59 11.42 -11.09
CA TYR A 87 -0.46 12.29 -11.37
C TYR A 87 0.42 11.68 -12.46
N ASP A 88 0.54 12.38 -13.59
CA ASP A 88 1.48 12.02 -14.64
C ASP A 88 2.88 12.52 -14.25
N TRP A 89 3.77 11.58 -13.92
CA TRP A 89 5.14 11.88 -13.51
C TRP A 89 6.01 12.44 -14.64
N VAL A 90 5.68 12.14 -15.90
CA VAL A 90 6.40 12.69 -17.07
C VAL A 90 5.89 14.09 -17.38
N ALA A 91 4.58 14.25 -17.45
CA ALA A 91 3.92 15.50 -17.82
C ALA A 91 3.80 16.50 -16.66
N ARG A 92 4.14 16.05 -15.44
CA ARG A 92 4.16 16.80 -14.16
C ARG A 92 2.85 17.52 -13.84
N ARG A 93 1.73 16.83 -14.04
CA ARG A 93 0.39 17.35 -13.76
C ARG A 93 -0.58 16.21 -13.51
N PHE A 94 -1.69 16.52 -12.85
CA PHE A 94 -2.80 15.59 -12.77
C PHE A 94 -3.48 15.45 -14.12
N GLY A 95 -3.73 14.20 -14.52
CA GLY A 95 -4.61 13.82 -15.61
C GLY A 95 -6.05 13.57 -15.13
N PRO A 96 -6.86 12.91 -15.96
CA PRO A 96 -8.20 12.48 -15.58
C PRO A 96 -8.18 11.59 -14.33
N ALA A 97 -9.21 11.73 -13.49
CA ALA A 97 -9.39 10.85 -12.34
C ALA A 97 -9.82 9.44 -12.80
N VAL A 98 -9.39 8.44 -12.03
CA VAL A 98 -9.81 7.05 -12.20
C VAL A 98 -10.86 6.73 -11.15
N ARG A 99 -11.93 6.05 -11.59
CA ARG A 99 -13.00 5.59 -10.70
C ARG A 99 -12.51 4.39 -9.89
N VAL A 100 -12.71 4.46 -8.57
CA VAL A 100 -12.47 3.35 -7.64
C VAL A 100 -13.83 2.92 -7.09
N PRO A 101 -14.35 1.74 -7.48
CA PRO A 101 -15.63 1.24 -6.99
C PRO A 101 -15.62 1.07 -5.47
N CYS A 102 -16.76 1.33 -4.82
CA CYS A 102 -17.00 0.97 -3.43
C CYS A 102 -17.18 -0.55 -3.29
N ALA A 103 -16.07 -1.28 -3.46
CA ALA A 103 -16.02 -2.73 -3.34
C ALA A 103 -15.89 -3.19 -1.87
N PRO A 104 -16.29 -4.43 -1.53
CA PRO A 104 -16.16 -4.95 -0.16
C PRO A 104 -14.71 -4.97 0.37
N LEU A 105 -13.73 -5.06 -0.53
CA LEU A 105 -12.29 -5.02 -0.29
C LEU A 105 -11.65 -4.06 -1.29
N VAL A 106 -10.79 -3.17 -0.81
CA VAL A 106 -9.99 -2.26 -1.64
C VAL A 106 -8.56 -2.29 -1.11
N LEU A 107 -7.58 -2.39 -2.02
CA LEU A 107 -6.17 -2.29 -1.68
C LEU A 107 -5.67 -0.86 -1.90
N ILE A 108 -4.83 -0.38 -0.99
CA ILE A 108 -4.02 0.81 -1.20
C ILE A 108 -2.55 0.43 -1.06
N GLU A 109 -1.74 0.75 -2.08
CA GLU A 109 -0.34 0.35 -2.12
C GLU A 109 0.57 1.55 -2.36
N GLY A 110 1.74 1.54 -1.74
CA GLY A 110 2.77 2.55 -1.93
C GLY A 110 3.47 2.89 -0.63
N VAL A 111 4.57 3.64 -0.74
CA VAL A 111 5.35 4.03 0.43
C VAL A 111 4.51 4.97 1.30
N GLY A 112 4.27 4.57 2.54
CA GLY A 112 3.42 5.32 3.48
C GLY A 112 1.94 4.94 3.44
N ALA A 113 1.56 3.86 2.76
CA ALA A 113 0.20 3.31 2.82
C ALA A 113 -0.24 2.92 4.24
N GLY A 114 0.70 2.55 5.12
CA GLY A 114 0.42 2.20 6.51
C GLY A 114 0.68 3.33 7.51
N ARG A 115 0.81 4.57 7.05
CA ARG A 115 1.09 5.75 7.88
C ARG A 115 -0.04 6.07 8.87
N ALA A 116 0.28 6.73 9.98
CA ALA A 116 -0.64 7.00 11.08
C ALA A 116 -1.95 7.68 10.64
N ALA A 117 -1.88 8.62 9.70
CA ALA A 117 -3.06 9.33 9.20
C ALA A 117 -4.09 8.44 8.47
N LEU A 118 -3.66 7.28 7.94
CA LEU A 118 -4.54 6.33 7.26
C LEU A 118 -5.03 5.22 8.18
N ARG A 119 -4.25 4.83 9.20
CA ARG A 119 -4.57 3.70 10.10
C ARG A 119 -6.00 3.67 10.65
N PRO A 120 -6.66 4.79 11.01
CA PRO A 120 -8.06 4.77 11.44
C PRO A 120 -9.06 4.25 10.39
N TYR A 121 -8.67 4.24 9.11
CA TYR A 121 -9.49 3.78 7.98
C TYR A 121 -9.07 2.38 7.49
N LEU A 122 -7.99 1.80 8.02
CA LEU A 122 -7.40 0.56 7.51
C LEU A 122 -7.86 -0.65 8.33
N ALA A 123 -8.38 -1.65 7.63
CA ALA A 123 -8.75 -2.94 8.22
C ALA A 123 -7.50 -3.75 8.51
N ARG A 124 -6.52 -3.71 7.61
CA ARG A 124 -5.21 -4.37 7.74
C ARG A 124 -4.10 -3.54 7.12
N VAL A 125 -2.89 -3.78 7.61
CA VAL A 125 -1.64 -3.22 7.12
C VAL A 125 -0.71 -4.39 6.87
N LEU A 126 -0.30 -4.56 5.62
CA LEU A 126 0.63 -5.57 5.15
C LEU A 126 1.97 -4.87 4.85
N TRP A 127 3.06 -5.36 5.40
CA TRP A 127 4.40 -4.81 5.20
C TRP A 127 5.23 -5.74 4.31
N MET A 128 5.71 -5.24 3.17
CA MET A 128 6.70 -5.92 2.35
C MET A 128 8.05 -5.97 3.08
N ASP A 129 8.43 -7.16 3.54
CA ASP A 129 9.61 -7.41 4.36
C ASP A 129 10.84 -7.58 3.47
N VAL A 130 11.24 -6.47 2.85
CA VAL A 130 12.48 -6.31 2.09
C VAL A 130 13.19 -5.11 2.69
N ASP A 131 14.46 -5.27 3.04
CA ASP A 131 15.25 -4.17 3.59
C ASP A 131 15.42 -3.05 2.56
N GLN A 132 15.66 -1.83 3.06
CA GLN A 132 15.72 -0.63 2.23
C GLN A 132 16.80 -0.70 1.14
N GLU A 133 17.95 -1.30 1.43
CA GLU A 133 19.07 -1.35 0.49
C GLU A 133 18.74 -2.28 -0.67
N THR A 134 18.27 -3.50 -0.38
CA THR A 134 17.83 -4.47 -1.38
C THR A 134 16.68 -3.92 -2.23
N ALA A 135 15.66 -3.32 -1.59
CA ALA A 135 14.52 -2.73 -2.29
C ALA A 135 14.97 -1.58 -3.22
N GLY A 136 15.79 -0.67 -2.69
CA GLY A 136 16.30 0.46 -3.47
C GLY A 136 17.20 0.03 -4.63
N ALA A 137 18.02 -1.01 -4.46
CA ALA A 137 18.83 -1.57 -5.53
C ALA A 137 17.98 -2.16 -6.66
N ALA A 138 16.94 -2.91 -6.31
CA ALA A 138 15.99 -3.45 -7.28
C ALA A 138 15.25 -2.34 -8.05
N GLY A 139 14.82 -1.28 -7.36
CA GLY A 139 14.17 -0.13 -7.97
C GLY A 139 15.08 0.62 -8.95
N ARG A 140 16.32 0.95 -8.54
CA ARG A 140 17.30 1.62 -9.42
C ARG A 140 17.66 0.80 -10.64
N LEU A 141 17.82 -0.52 -10.47
CA LEU A 141 18.11 -1.42 -11.60
C LEU A 141 16.99 -1.40 -12.65
N ARG A 142 15.73 -1.34 -12.21
CA ARG A 142 14.56 -1.27 -13.09
C ARG A 142 14.47 0.07 -13.81
N ASP A 143 14.74 1.16 -13.09
CA ASP A 143 14.47 2.53 -13.53
C ASP A 143 15.60 3.16 -14.35
N GLY A 144 16.82 2.62 -14.26
CA GLY A 144 17.97 3.07 -15.03
C GLY A 144 18.65 4.33 -14.48
N PRO A 145 19.87 4.64 -14.97
CA PRO A 145 20.69 5.73 -14.47
C PRO A 145 20.09 7.13 -14.72
N GLU A 146 19.18 7.28 -15.69
CA GLU A 146 18.50 8.54 -15.99
C GLU A 146 17.71 9.09 -14.80
N LEU A 147 17.34 8.22 -13.85
CA LEU A 147 16.58 8.56 -12.65
C LEU A 147 17.41 8.63 -11.37
N ASP A 148 18.75 8.62 -11.43
CA ASP A 148 19.63 8.63 -10.25
C ASP A 148 19.36 9.82 -9.31
N ALA A 149 19.21 11.03 -9.87
CA ALA A 149 18.90 12.23 -9.09
C ALA A 149 17.53 12.15 -8.40
N PHE A 150 16.56 11.55 -9.08
CA PHE A 150 15.23 11.29 -8.51
C PHE A 150 15.33 10.28 -7.37
N TRP A 151 16.03 9.16 -7.58
CA TRP A 151 16.25 8.14 -6.56
C TRP A 151 16.96 8.71 -5.33
N ALA A 152 17.99 9.53 -5.49
CA ALA A 152 18.65 10.18 -4.37
C ALA A 152 17.69 11.05 -3.54
N ARG A 153 16.85 11.85 -4.21
CA ARG A 153 15.82 12.66 -3.55
C ARG A 153 14.77 11.78 -2.85
N TRP A 154 14.29 10.75 -3.54
CA TRP A 154 13.29 9.82 -3.02
C TRP A 154 13.80 9.09 -1.79
N THR A 155 15.00 8.50 -1.84
CA THR A 155 15.56 7.74 -0.71
C THR A 155 15.71 8.63 0.53
N ARG A 156 16.08 9.91 0.38
CA ARG A 156 16.09 10.85 1.50
C ARG A 156 14.68 11.06 2.07
N ALA A 157 13.71 11.38 1.23
CA ALA A 157 12.33 11.63 1.66
C ALA A 157 11.69 10.39 2.30
N GLU A 158 11.94 9.19 1.77
CA GLU A 158 11.47 7.93 2.33
C GLU A 158 12.05 7.68 3.73
N ARG A 159 13.36 7.90 3.93
CA ARG A 159 13.98 7.78 5.26
C ARG A 159 13.36 8.74 6.26
N GLU A 160 13.19 10.00 5.87
CA GLU A 160 12.54 11.01 6.71
C GLU A 160 11.10 10.59 7.05
N HIS A 161 10.35 10.08 6.06
CA HIS A 161 8.99 9.60 6.27
C HIS A 161 8.93 8.45 7.29
N PHE A 162 9.70 7.38 7.10
CA PHE A 162 9.65 6.23 8.01
C PHE A 162 10.28 6.49 9.38
N ALA A 163 11.21 7.44 9.48
CA ALA A 163 11.72 7.89 10.78
C ALA A 163 10.63 8.62 11.59
N ALA A 164 9.79 9.43 10.92
CA ALA A 164 8.73 10.19 11.57
C ALA A 164 7.43 9.39 11.78
N ASP A 165 7.09 8.48 10.87
CA ASP A 165 5.83 7.72 10.87
C ASP A 165 6.08 6.27 10.39
N PRO A 166 6.67 5.41 11.23
CA PRO A 166 7.05 4.06 10.84
C PRO A 166 5.82 3.17 10.64
N THR A 167 5.74 2.47 9.51
CA THR A 167 4.64 1.52 9.25
C THR A 167 4.86 0.16 9.90
N ARG A 168 6.08 -0.40 9.81
CA ARG A 168 6.36 -1.80 10.20
C ARG A 168 5.89 -2.19 11.60
N PRO A 169 6.05 -1.37 12.67
CA PRO A 169 5.55 -1.71 14.01
C PRO A 169 4.02 -1.86 14.10
N PHE A 170 3.28 -1.31 13.14
CA PHE A 170 1.82 -1.34 13.08
C PHE A 170 1.29 -2.34 12.04
N ALA A 171 2.19 -3.08 11.38
CA ALA A 171 1.81 -4.09 10.41
C ALA A 171 1.14 -5.28 11.09
N HIS A 172 0.00 -5.69 10.54
CA HIS A 172 -0.72 -6.88 10.98
C HIS A 172 -0.08 -8.14 10.40
N ALA A 173 0.52 -8.04 9.22
CA ALA A 173 1.32 -9.12 8.64
C ALA A 173 2.54 -8.57 7.89
N THR A 174 3.58 -9.37 7.82
CA THR A 174 4.72 -9.17 6.93
C THR A 174 4.61 -10.10 5.73
N VAL A 175 5.03 -9.60 4.57
CA VAL A 175 4.96 -10.25 3.26
C VAL A 175 6.37 -10.43 2.75
N SER A 176 6.78 -11.66 2.45
CA SER A 176 8.07 -11.95 1.82
C SER A 176 7.87 -12.72 0.53
N ARG A 177 8.58 -12.34 -0.54
CA ARG A 177 8.56 -13.10 -1.79
C ARG A 177 9.35 -14.40 -1.62
N ARG A 178 8.80 -15.51 -2.11
CA ARG A 178 9.40 -16.85 -2.08
C ARG A 178 9.36 -17.47 -3.47
N THR A 179 10.12 -18.53 -3.69
CA THR A 179 9.98 -19.35 -4.90
C THR A 179 8.53 -19.87 -4.96
N GLY A 180 7.83 -19.56 -6.05
CA GLY A 180 6.44 -19.99 -6.27
C GLY A 180 5.34 -19.11 -5.64
N GLY A 181 5.66 -17.97 -5.01
CA GLY A 181 4.63 -17.04 -4.52
C GLY A 181 5.07 -16.13 -3.38
N TYR A 182 4.17 -15.87 -2.44
CA TYR A 182 4.41 -15.03 -1.27
C TYR A 182 4.18 -15.80 0.03
N ALA A 183 5.02 -15.57 1.03
CA ALA A 183 4.77 -16.02 2.39
C ALA A 183 4.26 -14.83 3.21
N ILE A 184 3.22 -15.09 4.02
CA ILE A 184 2.62 -14.14 4.93
C ILE A 184 2.89 -14.64 6.35
N THR A 185 3.44 -13.77 7.19
CA THR A 185 3.69 -14.08 8.61
C THR A 185 3.06 -13.01 9.50
N PRO A 186 2.62 -13.35 10.73
CA PRO A 186 2.10 -12.36 11.66
C PRO A 186 3.07 -11.20 11.86
N GLY A 187 2.55 -9.99 11.76
CA GLY A 187 3.30 -8.76 11.96
C GLY A 187 3.34 -8.36 13.43
N PRO A 188 4.11 -7.34 13.81
CA PRO A 188 4.23 -6.90 15.20
C PRO A 188 2.89 -6.56 15.86
N ARG A 189 1.92 -6.04 15.09
CA ARG A 189 0.60 -5.69 15.61
C ARG A 189 -0.30 -6.90 15.85
N ALA A 190 -0.13 -7.98 15.07
CA ALA A 190 -0.88 -9.21 15.28
C ALA A 190 -0.52 -9.89 16.60
N VAL A 191 0.74 -9.78 17.03
CA VAL A 191 1.18 -10.28 18.34
C VAL A 191 0.49 -9.51 19.49
N LEU A 192 -0.01 -8.30 19.22
CA LEU A 192 -0.68 -7.43 20.18
C LEU A 192 -2.21 -7.50 20.09
N ASP A 193 -2.75 -8.25 19.12
CA ASP A 193 -4.18 -8.37 18.84
C ASP A 193 -4.58 -9.86 18.80
N PRO A 194 -5.16 -10.41 19.89
CA PRO A 194 -5.40 -11.86 20.04
C PRO A 194 -6.37 -12.45 19.00
N ASP A 195 -7.12 -11.61 18.29
CA ASP A 195 -8.02 -12.05 17.21
C ASP A 195 -7.29 -12.40 15.90
N PHE A 196 -5.96 -12.22 15.82
CA PHE A 196 -5.17 -12.50 14.62
C PHE A 196 -4.52 -13.90 14.59
N SER A 197 -4.51 -14.64 15.71
CA SER A 197 -3.78 -15.91 15.80
C SER A 197 -4.48 -17.13 15.20
N ASP A 198 -5.74 -17.01 14.76
CA ASP A 198 -6.59 -18.16 14.41
C ASP A 198 -6.61 -18.50 12.91
N THR A 199 -5.51 -18.26 12.19
CA THR A 199 -5.39 -18.70 10.79
C THR A 199 -4.01 -19.28 10.52
N ALA A 200 -3.82 -20.53 10.96
CA ALA A 200 -2.75 -21.44 10.53
C ALA A 200 -3.38 -22.74 10.01
#